data_AF-A0A090WDN7-F1
#
_entry.id   AF-A0A090WDN7-F1
#
_cell.length_a   1.000
_cell.length_b   1.000
_cell.length_c   1.000
_cell.angle_alpha   90.00
_cell.angle_beta   90.00
_cell.angle_gamma   90.00
#
_symmetry.space_group_name_H-M   'P 1'
#
loop_
_entity.id
_entity.type
_entity.pdbx_description
1 polymer ?
#
loop_
_entity_poly.entity_id
_entity_poly.type
_entity_poly.pdbx_seq_one_letter_code
_entity_poly.pdbx_strand_id
1 'polypeptide(L)' 'MYKTGPTTEELKTLLGRARAKKGMFEGDLNEGELEIGQISGLIDDIIPAAQVVENMVSEYEEARKEMMNRSLHG' A
#
# COMPACT_ATOMS: atom_id res chain seq x y z
N MET A 1 -12.49 -10.71 -18.22
CA MET A 1 -12.21 -9.31 -18.58
C MET A 1 -11.13 -9.15 -19.64
N TYR A 2 -9.99 -9.85 -19.58
CA TYR A 2 -8.94 -9.74 -20.63
C TYR A 2 -9.22 -10.48 -21.96
N LYS A 3 -10.33 -11.21 -22.07
CA LYS A 3 -10.66 -12.01 -23.28
C LYS A 3 -11.17 -11.18 -24.47
N THR A 4 -11.51 -9.90 -24.27
CA THR A 4 -12.10 -9.05 -25.32
C THR A 4 -11.15 -7.96 -25.85
N GLY A 5 -9.99 -7.74 -25.22
CA GLY A 5 -9.04 -6.70 -25.63
C GLY A 5 -9.69 -5.31 -25.71
N PRO A 6 -10.22 -4.77 -24.60
CA PRO A 6 -10.93 -3.49 -24.61
C PRO A 6 -10.03 -2.36 -25.10
N THR A 7 -10.62 -1.44 -25.85
CA THR A 7 -9.96 -0.23 -26.34
C THR A 7 -9.69 0.75 -25.20
N THR A 8 -8.74 1.66 -25.42
CA THR A 8 -8.41 2.71 -24.45
C THR A 8 -9.63 3.55 -24.03
N GLU A 9 -10.57 3.81 -24.95
CA GLU A 9 -11.78 4.59 -24.65
C GLU A 9 -12.80 3.80 -23.82
N GLU A 10 -12.94 2.49 -24.04
CA GLU A 10 -13.75 1.63 -23.18
C GLU A 10 -13.18 1.53 -21.78
N LEU A 11 -11.85 1.43 -21.65
CA LEU A 11 -11.15 1.45 -20.36
C LEU A 11 -11.34 2.78 -19.63
N LYS A 12 -11.22 3.93 -20.31
CA LYS A 12 -11.49 5.25 -19.71
C LYS A 12 -12.93 5.39 -19.25
N THR A 13 -13.88 4.89 -20.03
CA THR A 13 -15.31 4.92 -19.69
C THR A 13 -15.58 4.07 -18.45
N LEU A 14 -14.96 2.89 -18.36
CA LEU A 14 -15.08 1.98 -17.21
C LEU A 14 -14.38 2.52 -15.94
N LEU A 15 -13.22 3.16 -16.10
CA LEU A 15 -12.49 3.81 -14.99
C LEU A 15 -13.32 4.97 -14.40
N GLY A 16 -14.18 5.58 -15.22
CA GLY A 16 -15.02 6.70 -14.83
C GLY A 16 -14.19 7.92 -14.41
N ARG A 17 -14.82 8.87 -13.70
CA ARG A 17 -14.14 10.02 -13.10
C ARG A 17 -14.33 9.99 -11.58
N ALA A 18 -13.31 10.41 -10.85
CA ALA A 18 -13.32 10.60 -9.40
C ALA A 18 -13.59 9.33 -8.55
N ARG A 19 -13.38 8.11 -9.08
CA ARG A 19 -13.54 6.87 -8.29
C ARG A 19 -12.53 6.78 -7.15
N ALA A 20 -11.30 7.26 -7.35
CA ALA A 20 -10.31 7.37 -6.27
C ALA A 20 -10.80 8.23 -5.10
N LYS A 21 -11.48 9.37 -5.38
CA LYS A 21 -12.08 10.20 -4.32
C LYS A 21 -13.22 9.44 -3.60
N LYS A 22 -14.10 8.78 -4.36
CA LYS A 22 -15.21 8.00 -3.79
C LYS A 22 -14.71 6.89 -2.86
N GLY A 23 -13.68 6.15 -3.27
CA GLY A 23 -13.09 5.09 -2.45
C GLY A 23 -12.31 5.64 -1.26
N MET A 24 -11.29 6.45 -1.53
CA MET A 24 -10.31 6.88 -0.52
C MET A 24 -10.84 7.93 0.46
N PHE A 25 -11.71 8.84 0.01
CA PHE A 25 -12.21 9.96 0.83
C PHE A 25 -13.64 9.74 1.31
N GLU A 26 -14.51 9.21 0.45
CA GLU A 26 -15.95 9.04 0.77
C GLU A 26 -16.26 7.65 1.35
N GLY A 27 -15.31 6.71 1.30
CA GLY A 27 -15.44 5.39 1.92
C GLY A 27 -16.30 4.38 1.15
N ASP A 28 -16.53 4.61 -0.14
CA ASP A 28 -17.30 3.70 -0.99
C ASP A 28 -16.45 2.51 -1.44
N LEU A 29 -16.59 1.38 -0.75
CA LEU A 29 -15.85 0.15 -1.02
C LEU A 29 -16.37 -0.65 -2.23
N ASN A 30 -17.53 -0.29 -2.79
CA ASN A 30 -18.14 -1.02 -3.91
C ASN A 30 -17.90 -0.34 -5.26
N GLU A 31 -18.16 0.97 -5.31
CA GLU A 31 -18.07 1.78 -6.54
C GLU A 31 -16.87 2.73 -6.55
N GLY A 32 -16.17 2.85 -5.42
CA GLY A 32 -14.93 3.59 -5.30
C GLY A 32 -13.70 2.77 -5.71
N GLU A 33 -12.62 3.48 -6.00
CA GLU A 33 -11.32 2.89 -6.27
C GLU A 33 -10.41 3.11 -5.06
N LEU A 34 -9.78 2.04 -4.58
CA LEU A 34 -8.83 2.06 -3.48
C LEU A 34 -7.42 1.85 -4.02
N GLU A 35 -6.58 2.87 -3.91
CA GLU A 35 -5.17 2.80 -4.28
C GLU A 35 -4.36 2.38 -3.06
N ILE A 36 -4.15 1.07 -2.89
CA ILE A 36 -3.37 0.50 -1.80
C ILE A 36 -2.30 -0.48 -2.31
N GLY A 37 -1.13 -0.47 -1.67
CA GLY A 37 -0.07 -1.43 -1.95
C GLY A 37 -0.35 -2.80 -1.34
N GLN A 38 0.31 -3.84 -1.84
CA GLN A 38 0.16 -5.22 -1.33
C GLN A 38 0.49 -5.34 0.17
N ILE A 39 1.42 -4.50 0.66
CA ILE A 39 1.85 -4.50 2.07
C ILE A 39 0.76 -4.03 3.05
N SER A 40 -0.31 -3.40 2.56
CA SER A 40 -1.41 -2.87 3.39
C SER A 40 -2.06 -3.93 4.27
N GLY A 41 -2.06 -5.21 3.86
CA GLY A 41 -2.59 -6.31 4.67
C GLY A 41 -1.78 -6.67 5.92
N LEU A 42 -0.62 -6.04 6.14
CA LEU A 42 0.18 -6.19 7.36
C LEU A 42 0.02 -5.02 8.34
N ILE A 43 -0.83 -4.03 8.01
CA ILE A 43 -1.05 -2.84 8.83
C ILE A 43 -2.29 -3.07 9.69
N ASP A 44 -2.07 -3.32 10.98
CA ASP A 44 -3.16 -3.54 11.95
C ASP A 44 -3.42 -2.34 12.87
N ASP A 45 -2.52 -1.35 12.88
CA ASP A 45 -2.57 -0.20 13.79
C ASP A 45 -2.64 1.14 13.03
N ILE A 46 -3.40 2.08 13.61
CA ILE A 46 -3.45 3.47 13.15
C ILE A 46 -2.55 4.31 14.05
N ILE A 47 -1.39 4.69 13.53
CA ILE A 47 -0.38 5.46 14.27
C ILE A 47 -0.09 6.82 13.60
N PRO A 48 0.41 7.82 14.37
CA PRO A 48 0.84 9.08 13.80
C PRO A 48 1.98 8.90 12.79
N ALA A 49 2.06 9.75 11.78
CA ALA A 49 3.11 9.69 10.74
C ALA A 49 4.53 9.74 11.33
N ALA A 50 4.74 10.49 12.42
CA ALA A 50 6.02 10.54 13.12
C ALA A 50 6.44 9.16 13.65
N GLN A 51 5.48 8.40 14.21
CA GLN A 51 5.73 7.06 14.74
C GLN A 51 6.07 6.07 13.63
N VAL A 52 5.43 6.17 12.46
CA VAL A 52 5.77 5.32 11.29
C VAL A 52 7.25 5.45 10.96
N VAL A 53 7.74 6.68 10.84
CA VAL A 53 9.14 6.95 10.48
C VAL A 53 10.10 6.50 11.59
N GLU A 54 9.76 6.77 12.85
CA GLU A 54 10.56 6.35 14.00
C GLU A 54 10.70 4.82 14.08
N ASN A 55 9.60 4.09 13.90
CA ASN A 55 9.58 2.63 13.89
C ASN A 55 10.42 2.09 12.74
N MET A 56 10.23 2.59 11.51
CA MET A 56 10.98 2.15 10.34
C MET A 56 12.50 2.28 10.53
N VAL A 57 12.97 3.40 11.07
CA VAL A 57 14.40 3.63 11.34
C VAL A 57 14.90 2.71 12.45
N SER A 58 14.13 2.57 13.52
CA SER A 58 14.51 1.75 14.68
C SER A 58 14.60 0.27 14.32
N GLU A 59 13.58 -0.27 13.63
CA GLU A 59 13.53 -1.65 13.15
C GLU A 59 14.67 -1.96 12.17
N TYR A 60 15.00 -1.01 11.28
CA TYR A 60 16.15 -1.16 10.38
C TYR A 60 17.47 -1.25 11.14
N GLU A 61 17.69 -0.36 12.12
CA GLU A 61 18.91 -0.34 12.93
C GLU A 61 19.07 -1.61 13.77
N GLU A 62 17.97 -2.14 14.31
CA GLU A 62 17.92 -3.42 15.01
C GLU A 62 18.28 -4.59 14.08
N ALA A 63 17.61 -4.69 12.93
CA ALA A 63 17.90 -5.71 11.93
C ALA A 63 19.37 -5.66 11.47
N ARG A 64 19.92 -4.46 11.25
CA ARG A 64 21.33 -4.28 10.87
C ARG A 64 22.29 -4.80 11.95
N LYS A 65 22.03 -4.49 13.22
CA LYS A 65 22.84 -4.97 14.35
C LYS A 65 22.76 -6.49 14.48
N GLU A 66 21.57 -7.07 14.35
CA GLU A 66 21.39 -8.52 14.37
C GLU A 66 22.18 -9.22 13.26
N MET A 67 22.12 -8.71 12.04
CA MET A 67 22.88 -9.25 10.90
C MET A 67 24.39 -9.21 11.16
N MET A 68 24.89 -8.08 11.68
CA MET A 68 26.31 -7.93 11.99
C MET A 68 26.75 -8.87 13.13
N ASN A 69 25.94 -9.04 14.17
CA ASN A 69 26.23 -9.94 15.27
C ASN A 69 26.21 -11.41 14.82
N ARG A 70 25.29 -11.81 13.95
CA ARG A 70 25.25 -13.17 13.39
C ARG A 70 26.48 -13.45 12.51
N SER A 71 26.97 -12.45 11.77
CA SER A 71 28.19 -12.56 10.97
C SER A 71 29.47 -12.75 11.80
N LEU A 72 29.46 -12.41 13.09
CA LEU A 72 30.62 -12.52 13.99
C LEU A 72 30.67 -13.84 14.76
N HIS A 73 29.59 -14.64 14.72
CA HIS A 73 29.49 -15.93 15.42
C HIS A 73 29.38 -17.13 14.46
N GLY A 74 29.71 -16.93 13.18
CA GLY A 74 29.81 -17.96 12.15
C GLY A 74 31.25 -18.42 11.92
#